data_AF-A0A151TY78-F1
#
_entry.id   AF-A0A151TY78-F1
#
_cell.length_a   1.000
_cell.length_b   1.000
_cell.length_c   1.000
_cell.angle_alpha   90.00
_cell.angle_beta   90.00
_cell.angle_gamma   90.00
#
_symmetry.space_group_name_H-M   'P 1'
#
loop_
_entity.id
_entity.type
_entity.pdbx_description
1 polymer ?
#
loop_
_entity_poly.entity_id
_entity_poly.type
_entity_poly.pdbx_seq_one_letter_code
_entity_poly.pdbx_strand_id
1 'polypeptide(L)'
;MKLDLPRFDGTEPVSWIFKIKQFFDYHQTPEEQRLRMVSFALEGEALTWFQWVHANNMMTTWEAFLQALEVRFASSHYEDPKGALFKLCQTSIIHEYQNQFETLANCIVGLPLSFFLSCFVSGLITMGHYNVLLIFIFFYEELF
;
A
#
# COMPACT_ATOMS: atom_id res chain seq x y z
N MET A 1 12.41 -18.87 -8.89
CA MET A 1 12.73 -17.92 -7.81
C MET A 1 11.90 -18.30 -6.60
N LYS A 2 12.46 -18.31 -5.39
CA LYS A 2 11.69 -18.60 -4.17
C LYS A 2 11.42 -17.25 -3.49
N LEU A 3 10.18 -16.78 -3.53
CA LEU A 3 9.78 -15.63 -2.71
C LEU A 3 9.67 -16.10 -1.27
N ASP A 4 10.12 -15.26 -0.34
CA ASP A 4 9.89 -15.47 1.08
C ASP A 4 8.52 -14.94 1.48
N LEU A 5 7.89 -15.61 2.44
CA LEU A 5 6.62 -15.19 2.99
C LEU A 5 6.82 -13.85 3.76
N PRO A 6 6.13 -12.76 3.39
CA PRO A 6 6.37 -11.45 3.99
C PRO A 6 5.93 -11.43 5.46
N ARG A 7 6.83 -11.00 6.36
CA ARG A 7 6.55 -10.83 7.79
C ARG A 7 5.64 -9.62 8.05
N PHE A 8 4.86 -9.67 9.12
CA PHE A 8 3.99 -8.58 9.54
C PHE A 8 3.97 -8.42 11.06
N ASP A 9 4.35 -7.23 11.52
CA ASP A 9 4.36 -6.84 12.92
C ASP A 9 3.20 -5.90 13.31
N GLY A 10 2.43 -5.44 12.32
CA GLY A 10 1.37 -4.44 12.47
C GLY A 10 1.61 -3.14 11.68
N THR A 11 2.80 -2.95 11.11
CA THR A 11 3.16 -1.75 10.36
C THR A 11 2.83 -1.86 8.86
N GLU A 12 2.51 -0.74 8.22
CA GLU A 12 2.24 -0.66 6.77
C GLU A 12 1.24 -1.73 6.26
N PRO A 13 0.04 -1.85 6.87
CA PRO A 13 -0.90 -2.95 6.60
C PRO A 13 -1.34 -3.00 5.13
N VAL A 14 -1.52 -1.85 4.47
CA VAL A 14 -1.93 -1.78 3.07
C VAL A 14 -0.86 -2.40 2.17
N SER A 15 0.40 -2.00 2.35
CA SER A 15 1.52 -2.55 1.59
C SER A 15 1.75 -4.03 1.88
N TRP A 16 1.58 -4.45 3.13
CA TRP A 16 1.70 -5.87 3.50
C TRP A 16 0.57 -6.72 2.88
N ILE A 17 -0.68 -6.27 2.96
CA ILE A 17 -1.86 -6.92 2.34
C ILE A 17 -1.62 -7.10 0.84
N PHE A 18 -1.11 -6.08 0.15
CA PHE A 18 -0.80 -6.18 -1.28
C PHE A 18 0.24 -7.28 -1.54
N LYS A 19 1.37 -7.24 -0.82
CA LYS A 19 2.47 -8.22 -0.98
C LYS A 19 2.03 -9.65 -0.70
N ILE A 20 1.26 -9.88 0.37
CA ILE A 20 0.82 -11.23 0.74
C ILE A 20 -0.23 -11.79 -0.25
N LYS A 21 -1.10 -10.93 -0.82
CA LYS A 21 -2.01 -11.32 -1.91
C LYS A 21 -1.21 -11.76 -3.15
N GLN A 22 -0.25 -10.94 -3.59
CA GLN A 22 0.62 -11.28 -4.73
C GLN A 22 1.40 -12.57 -4.50
N PHE A 23 1.94 -12.78 -3.28
CA PHE A 23 2.61 -14.02 -2.91
C PHE A 23 1.70 -15.25 -3.09
N PHE A 24 0.49 -15.21 -2.53
CA PHE A 24 -0.44 -16.33 -2.62
C PHE A 24 -0.98 -16.56 -4.03
N ASP A 25 -1.19 -15.51 -4.80
CA ASP A 25 -1.66 -15.62 -6.18
C ASP A 25 -0.56 -16.22 -7.07
N TYR A 26 0.69 -15.79 -6.92
CA TYR A 26 1.84 -16.37 -7.62
C TYR A 26 2.02 -17.87 -7.30
N HIS A 27 1.88 -18.23 -6.02
CA HIS A 27 1.99 -19.62 -5.56
C HIS A 27 0.70 -20.43 -5.72
N GLN A 28 -0.37 -19.85 -6.29
CA GLN A 28 -1.69 -20.48 -6.43
C GLN A 28 -2.19 -21.11 -5.11
N THR A 29 -1.92 -20.45 -3.99
CA THR A 29 -2.24 -20.97 -2.66
C THR A 29 -3.75 -20.94 -2.42
N PRO A 30 -4.39 -22.09 -2.13
CA PRO A 30 -5.82 -22.14 -1.83
C PRO A 30 -6.19 -21.28 -0.60
N GLU A 31 -7.32 -20.59 -0.65
CA GLU A 31 -7.72 -19.65 0.43
C GLU A 31 -7.79 -20.30 1.81
N GLU A 32 -8.27 -21.53 1.88
CA GLU A 32 -8.35 -22.34 3.12
C GLU A 32 -6.99 -22.58 3.79
N GLN A 33 -5.88 -22.44 3.04
CA GLN A 33 -4.52 -22.61 3.54
C GLN A 33 -3.87 -21.28 3.93
N ARG A 34 -4.35 -20.16 3.37
CA ARG A 34 -3.72 -18.82 3.51
C ARG A 34 -3.64 -18.39 4.98
N LEU A 35 -4.73 -18.54 5.75
CA LEU A 35 -4.73 -18.19 7.17
C LEU A 35 -3.69 -18.98 7.98
N ARG A 36 -3.58 -20.28 7.70
CA ARG A 36 -2.59 -21.14 8.37
C ARG A 36 -1.17 -20.74 8.01
N MET A 37 -0.93 -20.33 6.76
CA MET A 37 0.41 -19.88 6.34
C MET A 37 0.75 -18.53 6.96
N VAL A 38 -0.18 -17.57 6.96
CA VAL A 38 0.04 -16.23 7.51
C VAL A 38 0.35 -16.28 9.01
N SER A 39 -0.24 -17.19 9.77
CA SER A 39 0.04 -17.28 11.22
C SER A 39 1.52 -17.49 11.55
N PHE A 40 2.31 -18.07 10.63
CA PHE A 40 3.77 -18.22 10.79
C PHE A 40 4.56 -16.94 10.48
N ALA A 41 3.95 -15.99 9.79
CA ALA A 41 4.55 -14.72 9.36
C ALA A 41 4.19 -13.54 10.26
N LEU A 42 3.18 -13.70 11.13
CA LEU A 42 2.77 -12.68 12.09
C LEU A 42 3.75 -12.62 13.25
N GLU A 43 4.11 -11.40 13.64
CA GLU A 43 5.07 -11.09 14.69
C GLU A 43 4.52 -9.96 15.58
N GLY A 44 5.14 -9.73 16.73
CA GLY A 44 4.80 -8.60 17.61
C GLY A 44 3.31 -8.48 17.96
N GLU A 45 2.77 -7.27 17.87
CA GLU A 45 1.37 -6.95 18.18
C GLU A 45 0.40 -7.69 17.26
N ALA A 46 0.73 -7.83 15.97
CA ALA A 46 -0.10 -8.55 15.00
C ALA A 46 -0.30 -10.02 15.39
N LEU A 47 0.75 -10.69 15.87
CA LEU A 47 0.64 -12.07 16.36
C LEU A 47 -0.25 -12.17 17.60
N THR A 48 -0.06 -11.28 18.58
CA THR A 48 -0.87 -11.27 19.81
C THR A 48 -2.36 -11.06 19.49
N TRP A 49 -2.67 -10.13 18.60
CA TRP A 49 -4.04 -9.91 18.14
C TRP A 49 -4.62 -11.15 17.44
N PHE A 50 -3.88 -11.75 16.51
CA PHE A 50 -4.35 -12.91 15.77
C PHE A 50 -4.63 -14.11 16.69
N GLN A 51 -3.77 -14.34 17.70
CA GLN A 51 -4.00 -15.38 18.71
C GLN A 51 -5.33 -15.18 19.45
N TRP A 52 -5.64 -13.96 19.85
CA TRP A 52 -6.91 -13.64 20.51
C TRP A 52 -8.11 -13.89 19.60
N VAL A 53 -8.07 -13.43 18.35
CA VAL A 53 -9.16 -13.63 17.40
C VAL A 53 -9.37 -15.11 17.07
N HIS A 54 -8.29 -15.84 16.83
CA HIS A 54 -8.33 -17.27 16.54
C HIS A 54 -8.89 -18.07 17.72
N ALA A 55 -8.47 -17.76 18.97
CA ALA A 55 -8.97 -18.43 20.16
C ALA A 55 -10.48 -18.23 20.38
N ASN A 56 -11.03 -17.12 19.91
CA ASN A 56 -12.46 -16.81 20.02
C ASN A 56 -13.27 -17.20 18.77
N ASN A 57 -12.67 -17.91 17.79
CA ASN A 57 -13.30 -18.28 16.51
C ASN A 57 -13.92 -17.10 15.75
N MET A 58 -13.37 -15.88 15.91
CA MET A 58 -14.00 -14.68 15.34
C MET A 58 -13.62 -14.45 13.87
N MET A 59 -12.65 -15.18 13.32
CA MET A 59 -12.25 -15.11 11.91
C MET A 59 -11.91 -16.49 11.36
N THR A 60 -12.63 -16.91 10.33
CA THR A 60 -12.47 -18.23 9.71
C THR A 60 -12.17 -18.17 8.21
N THR A 61 -12.35 -17.01 7.56
CA THR A 61 -12.10 -16.83 6.13
C THR A 61 -10.94 -15.88 5.89
N TRP A 62 -10.25 -16.08 4.76
CA TRP A 62 -9.15 -15.21 4.32
C TRP A 62 -9.59 -13.75 4.18
N GLU A 63 -10.75 -13.54 3.54
CA GLU A 63 -11.31 -12.20 3.33
C GLU A 63 -11.67 -11.49 4.64
N ALA A 64 -12.29 -12.19 5.60
CA ALA A 64 -12.60 -11.62 6.91
C ALA A 64 -11.32 -11.23 7.68
N PHE A 65 -10.26 -12.03 7.56
CA PHE A 65 -8.96 -11.70 8.15
C PHE A 65 -8.37 -10.42 7.58
N LEU A 66 -8.38 -10.25 6.25
CA LEU A 66 -7.86 -9.05 5.61
C LEU A 66 -8.62 -7.79 6.03
N GLN A 67 -9.95 -7.86 6.04
CA GLN A 67 -10.79 -6.73 6.48
C GLN A 67 -10.55 -6.37 7.95
N ALA A 68 -10.46 -7.37 8.83
CA ALA A 68 -10.21 -7.12 10.24
C ALA A 68 -8.78 -6.61 10.50
N LEU A 69 -7.80 -7.09 9.73
CA LEU A 69 -6.42 -6.62 9.79
C LEU A 69 -6.35 -5.16 9.36
N GLU A 70 -7.03 -4.80 8.27
CA GLU A 70 -7.15 -3.41 7.82
C GLU A 70 -7.84 -2.56 8.88
N VAL A 71 -8.97 -2.97 9.45
CA VAL A 71 -9.64 -2.22 10.53
C VAL A 71 -8.77 -2.05 11.79
N ARG A 72 -7.95 -3.07 12.13
CA ARG A 72 -7.17 -3.09 13.37
C ARG A 72 -5.84 -2.35 13.27
N PHE A 73 -5.18 -2.46 12.12
CA PHE A 73 -3.80 -2.00 11.89
C PHE A 73 -3.68 -0.93 10.83
N ALA A 74 -4.69 -0.70 9.98
CA ALA A 74 -4.80 0.61 9.38
C ALA A 74 -4.99 1.53 10.58
N SER A 75 -3.91 2.22 10.92
CA SER A 75 -3.94 3.37 11.79
C SER A 75 -5.17 4.18 11.43
N SER A 76 -5.79 4.83 12.41
CA SER A 76 -7.00 5.64 12.24
C SER A 76 -6.81 6.86 11.32
N HIS A 77 -5.98 6.74 10.29
CA HIS A 77 -5.80 7.56 9.13
C HIS A 77 -7.13 7.61 8.36
N TYR A 78 -8.07 8.33 8.96
CA TYR A 78 -8.78 9.39 8.27
C TYR A 78 -7.79 10.47 7.78
N GLU A 79 -6.63 10.06 7.26
CA GLU A 79 -5.83 10.90 6.40
C GLU A 79 -6.55 10.84 5.08
N ASP A 80 -7.21 11.92 4.72
CA ASP A 80 -7.76 12.12 3.40
C ASP A 80 -6.59 12.08 2.41
N PRO A 81 -6.29 10.93 1.77
CA PRO A 81 -5.07 10.82 0.97
C PRO A 81 -5.22 11.70 -0.27
N LYS A 82 -6.45 11.94 -0.72
CA LYS A 82 -6.76 12.88 -1.80
C LYS A 82 -6.45 14.31 -1.37
N GLY A 83 -6.84 14.71 -0.16
CA GLY A 83 -6.53 16.01 0.42
C GLY A 83 -5.03 16.21 0.66
N ALA A 84 -4.33 15.17 1.10
CA ALA A 84 -2.87 15.18 1.24
C ALA A 84 -2.17 15.28 -0.12
N LEU A 85 -2.59 14.48 -1.11
CA LEU A 85 -2.07 14.51 -2.48
C LEU A 85 -2.30 15.88 -3.13
N PHE A 86 -3.45 16.50 -2.90
CA PHE A 86 -3.78 17.83 -3.42
C PHE A 86 -2.90 18.95 -2.82
N LYS A 87 -2.42 18.77 -1.59
CA LYS A 87 -1.57 19.74 -0.89
C LYS A 87 -0.08 19.43 -1.00
N LEU A 88 0.27 18.29 -1.60
CA LEU A 88 1.66 17.86 -1.69
C LEU A 88 2.44 18.83 -2.57
N CYS A 89 3.49 19.42 -2.02
CA CYS A 89 4.41 20.29 -2.74
C CYS A 89 5.83 19.74 -2.58
N GLN A 90 6.59 19.74 -3.67
CA GLN A 90 8.02 19.49 -3.64
C GLN A 90 8.67 20.55 -2.74
N THR A 91 9.47 20.11 -1.77
CA THR A 91 10.23 20.99 -0.86
C THR A 91 11.74 20.80 -1.00
N SER A 92 12.17 19.67 -1.57
CA SER A 92 13.57 19.29 -1.73
C SER A 92 13.84 18.76 -3.15
N ILE A 93 14.46 17.59 -3.27
CA ILE A 93 14.75 16.94 -4.55
C ILE A 93 13.52 16.24 -5.12
N ILE A 94 13.48 16.11 -6.45
CA ILE A 94 12.35 15.54 -7.18
C ILE A 94 12.03 14.10 -6.76
N HIS A 95 13.06 13.29 -6.50
CA HIS A 95 12.92 11.89 -6.10
C HIS A 95 12.17 11.72 -4.76
N GLU A 96 12.43 12.61 -3.80
CA GLU A 96 11.75 12.57 -2.50
C GLU A 96 10.28 12.95 -2.64
N TYR A 97 9.98 13.98 -3.45
CA TYR A 97 8.62 14.35 -3.79
C TYR A 97 7.88 13.21 -4.50
N GLN A 98 8.55 12.52 -5.42
CA GLN A 98 8.00 11.39 -6.16
C GLN A 98 7.62 10.24 -5.22
N ASN A 99 8.52 9.83 -4.31
CA ASN A 99 8.24 8.80 -3.31
C ASN A 99 7.01 9.15 -2.45
N GLN A 100 6.91 10.41 -2.02
CA GLN A 100 5.77 10.88 -1.23
C GLN A 100 4.47 10.87 -2.06
N PHE A 101 4.55 11.27 -3.33
CA PHE A 101 3.42 11.25 -4.24
C PHE A 101 2.93 9.82 -4.49
N GLU A 102 3.82 8.87 -4.78
CA GLU A 102 3.48 7.46 -5.00
C GLU A 102 2.85 6.83 -3.76
N THR A 103 3.41 7.13 -2.57
CA THR A 103 2.86 6.64 -1.30
C THR A 103 1.41 7.08 -1.12
N LEU A 104 1.10 8.36 -1.39
CA LEU A 104 -0.26 8.89 -1.29
C LEU A 104 -1.17 8.38 -2.42
N ALA A 105 -0.65 8.28 -3.65
CA ALA A 105 -1.41 7.83 -4.81
C ALA A 105 -1.83 6.35 -4.72
N ASN A 106 -0.95 5.49 -4.18
CA ASN A 106 -1.24 4.08 -3.95
C ASN A 106 -2.37 3.84 -2.95
N CYS A 107 -2.68 4.84 -2.11
CA CYS A 107 -3.80 4.81 -1.17
C CYS A 107 -5.13 5.27 -1.79
N ILE A 108 -5.16 5.69 -3.07
CA ILE A 108 -6.34 6.28 -3.71
C ILE A 108 -6.84 5.38 -4.85
N VAL A 109 -8.09 4.91 -4.73
CA VAL A 109 -8.76 4.11 -5.77
C VAL A 109 -9.86 4.94 -6.46
N GLY A 110 -10.03 4.72 -7.77
CA GLY A 110 -11.18 5.22 -8.53
C GLY A 110 -11.06 6.66 -9.06
N LEU A 111 -9.86 7.26 -9.05
CA LEU A 111 -9.61 8.54 -9.73
C LEU A 111 -8.92 8.33 -11.08
N PRO A 112 -9.18 9.17 -12.09
CA PRO A 112 -8.55 9.05 -13.39
C PRO A 112 -7.07 9.44 -13.34
N LEU A 113 -6.22 8.84 -14.20
CA LEU A 113 -4.79 9.14 -14.28
C LEU A 113 -4.50 10.64 -14.49
N SER A 114 -5.36 11.33 -15.25
CA SER A 114 -5.27 12.77 -15.48
C SER A 114 -5.37 13.61 -14.20
N PHE A 115 -6.10 13.12 -13.19
CA PHE A 115 -6.17 13.76 -11.88
C PHE A 115 -4.83 13.68 -11.17
N PHE A 116 -4.23 12.48 -11.11
CA PHE A 116 -2.92 12.28 -10.50
C PHE A 116 -1.85 13.11 -11.20
N LEU A 117 -1.84 13.15 -12.53
CA LEU A 117 -0.95 14.01 -13.31
C LEU A 117 -1.11 15.49 -12.93
N SER A 118 -2.35 15.97 -12.81
CA SER A 118 -2.62 17.37 -12.45
C SER A 118 -2.10 17.71 -11.06
N CYS A 119 -2.31 16.84 -10.08
CA CYS A 119 -1.76 17.00 -8.73
C CYS A 119 -0.23 16.98 -8.76
N PHE A 120 0.37 16.00 -9.45
CA PHE A 120 1.83 15.87 -9.53
C PHE A 120 2.46 17.13 -10.08
N VAL A 121 1.96 17.65 -11.21
CA VAL A 121 2.46 18.86 -11.85
C VAL A 121 2.25 20.10 -10.98
N SER A 122 1.09 20.20 -10.31
CA SER A 122 0.77 21.35 -9.45
C SER A 122 1.70 21.46 -8.23
N GLY A 123 2.22 20.34 -7.72
CA GLY A 123 3.10 20.32 -6.56
C GLY A 123 4.58 20.54 -6.88
N LEU A 124 5.00 20.52 -8.15
CA LEU A 124 6.40 20.68 -8.52
C LEU A 124 6.89 22.13 -8.29
N ILE A 125 8.11 22.28 -7.77
CA ILE A 125 8.77 23.60 -7.75
C ILE A 125 9.14 23.95 -9.20
N THR A 126 8.57 25.04 -9.70
CA THR A 126 8.84 25.57 -11.05
C THR A 126 10.31 25.98 -11.17
N MET A 127 11.15 25.09 -11.69
CA MET A 127 12.52 25.40 -12.12
C MET A 127 12.72 24.89 -13.55
N GLY A 128 12.27 25.68 -14.53
CA GLY A 128 12.66 25.58 -15.95
C GLY A 128 12.12 24.37 -16.74
N HIS A 129 12.12 24.51 -18.07
CA HIS A 129 11.51 23.62 -19.07
C HIS A 129 11.95 22.14 -19.06
N TYR A 130 12.90 21.73 -18.21
CA TYR A 130 13.42 20.36 -18.13
C TYR A 130 12.45 19.37 -17.45
N ASN A 131 11.50 19.85 -16.63
CA ASN A 131 10.60 18.97 -15.87
C ASN A 131 9.49 18.33 -16.70
N VAL A 132 9.11 18.90 -17.85
CA VAL A 132 8.03 18.35 -18.70
C VAL A 132 8.43 17.01 -19.33
N LEU A 133 9.71 16.85 -19.71
CA LEU A 133 10.23 15.59 -20.22
C LEU A 133 10.29 14.49 -19.14
N LEU A 134 10.60 14.85 -17.90
CA LEU A 134 10.57 13.91 -16.78
C LEU A 134 9.14 13.44 -16.47
N ILE A 135 8.15 14.34 -16.52
CA ILE A 135 6.73 13.97 -16.38
C ILE A 135 6.30 13.00 -17.49
N PHE A 136 6.76 13.21 -18.73
CA PHE A 136 6.47 12.32 -19.85
C PHE A 136 7.11 10.94 -19.69
N ILE A 137 8.39 10.87 -19.30
CA ILE A 137 9.09 9.60 -19.08
C ILE A 137 8.45 8.83 -17.92
N PHE A 138 8.12 9.54 -16.83
CA PHE A 138 7.59 8.92 -15.61
C PHE A 138 6.22 8.26 -15.80
N PHE A 139 5.29 8.90 -16.50
CA PHE A 139 3.95 8.36 -16.69
C PHE A 139 3.81 7.37 -17.86
N TYR A 140 4.75 7.36 -18.82
CA TYR A 140 4.68 6.45 -19.96
C TYR A 140 5.59 5.21 -19.85
N GLU A 141 6.70 5.24 -19.10
CA GLU A 141 7.64 4.11 -19.04
C GLU A 141 7.56 3.28 -17.75
N GLU A 142 7.05 3.79 -16.62
CA GLU A 142 7.07 3.05 -15.34
C GLU A 142 5.71 2.55 -14.83
N LEU A 143 4.63 2.77 -15.59
CA LEU A 143 3.29 2.24 -15.26
C LEU A 143 2.85 1.03 -16.13
N PHE A 144 3.78 0.41 -16.88
CA PHE A 144 3.56 -0.82 -17.66
C PHE A 144 4.56 -1.93 -17.33
#